data_AF-A0A2W7QWS8-F1
#
_entry.id   AF-A0A2W7QWS8-F1
#
_cell.length_a   1.000
_cell.length_b   1.000
_cell.length_c   1.000
_cell.angle_alpha   90.00
_cell.angle_beta   90.00
_cell.angle_gamma   90.00
#
_symmetry.space_group_name_H-M   'P 1'
#
loop_
_entity.id
_entity.type
_entity.pdbx_description
1 polymer ?
#
loop_
_entity_poly.entity_id
_entity_poly.type
_entity_poly.pdbx_seq_one_letter_code
_entity_poly.pdbx_strand_id
1 'polypeptide(L)'
;MRWDFRPEAEIWTQKTLLAVAENDPQLTMTVPSDIETWCPGYPEASVEERRAFWSGILSALAKHESTWNPLASGGGGRWIGLTQIAPGTARAHGCDATSTGALKDGGANLTCAVEIVAKQVSRDQMVAGNGRFGLGRDWAPFRNANKRADMAAWTRVQPYCQQKGGLRG
;
A
#
# COMPACT_ATOMS: atom_id res chain seq x y z
N MET A 1 7.33 -0.11 -9.57
CA MET A 1 6.13 0.43 -8.90
C MET A 1 5.35 1.36 -9.83
N ARG A 2 4.08 1.65 -9.55
CA ARG A 2 3.25 2.50 -10.43
C ARG A 2 3.72 3.95 -10.50
N TRP A 3 4.54 4.38 -9.53
CA TRP A 3 5.18 5.68 -9.49
C TRP A 3 6.56 5.72 -10.17
N ASP A 4 7.04 4.65 -10.84
CA ASP A 4 8.43 4.58 -11.35
C ASP A 4 8.81 5.69 -12.34
N PHE A 5 7.82 6.37 -12.92
CA PHE A 5 8.03 7.54 -13.78
C PHE A 5 8.39 8.82 -13.00
N ARG A 6 8.32 8.79 -11.66
CA ARG A 6 8.61 9.92 -10.78
C ARG A 6 10.10 9.99 -10.46
N PRO A 7 10.69 11.19 -10.39
CA PRO A 7 12.09 11.33 -9.99
C PRO A 7 12.36 10.80 -8.57
N GLU A 8 11.35 10.81 -7.69
CA GLU A 8 11.45 10.32 -6.31
C GLU A 8 11.20 8.80 -6.18
N ALA A 9 10.97 8.09 -7.29
CA ALA A 9 10.52 6.69 -7.26
C ALA A 9 11.44 5.73 -6.51
N GLU A 10 12.76 5.93 -6.63
CA GLU A 10 13.76 5.08 -5.98
C GLU A 10 13.64 5.18 -4.45
N ILE A 11 13.66 6.41 -3.90
CA ILE A 11 13.57 6.63 -2.46
C ILE A 11 12.22 6.20 -1.90
N TRP A 12 11.12 6.43 -2.64
CA TRP A 12 9.79 5.97 -2.23
C TRP A 12 9.73 4.45 -2.15
N THR A 13 10.25 3.75 -3.16
CA THR A 13 10.28 2.28 -3.19
C THR A 13 11.13 1.73 -2.06
N GLN A 14 12.34 2.28 -1.86
CA GLN A 14 13.24 1.85 -0.80
C GLN A 14 12.63 2.02 0.59
N LYS A 15 12.09 3.21 0.90
CA LYS A 15 11.46 3.50 2.20
C LYS A 15 10.24 2.62 2.46
N THR A 16 9.43 2.39 1.43
CA THR A 16 8.26 1.51 1.54
C THR A 16 8.69 0.06 1.80
N LEU A 17 9.67 -0.47 1.06
CA LEU A 17 10.15 -1.84 1.25
C LEU A 17 10.77 -2.06 2.64
N LEU A 18 11.52 -1.09 3.15
CA LEU A 18 12.06 -1.13 4.51
C LEU A 18 10.94 -1.17 5.56
N ALA A 19 9.95 -0.28 5.45
CA ALA A 19 8.82 -0.27 6.36
C ALA A 19 7.99 -1.57 6.29
N VAL A 20 7.85 -2.17 5.11
CA VAL A 20 7.16 -3.48 4.98
C VAL A 20 7.98 -4.59 5.63
N ALA A 21 9.31 -4.58 5.46
CA ALA A 21 10.19 -5.55 6.09
C ALA A 21 10.10 -5.52 7.62
N GLU A 22 10.00 -4.32 8.22
CA GLU A 22 9.78 -4.14 9.66
C GLU A 22 8.42 -4.70 10.13
N ASN A 23 7.47 -4.89 9.21
CA ASN A 23 6.13 -5.41 9.44
C ASN A 23 5.87 -6.77 8.75
N ASP A 24 6.93 -7.51 8.42
CA ASP A 24 6.81 -8.81 7.76
C ASP A 24 5.87 -9.80 8.47
N PRO A 25 5.90 -9.95 9.82
CA PRO A 25 5.00 -10.88 10.50
C PRO A 25 3.52 -10.62 10.22
N GLN A 26 3.13 -9.35 10.04
CA GLN A 26 1.76 -8.94 9.76
C GLN A 26 1.43 -8.97 8.27
N LEU A 27 2.41 -8.63 7.43
CA LEU A 27 2.19 -8.36 6.02
C LEU A 27 2.62 -9.49 5.10
N THR A 28 3.82 -10.06 5.28
CA THR A 28 4.41 -10.99 4.32
C THR A 28 4.38 -12.44 4.78
N MET A 29 4.30 -12.68 6.09
CA MET A 29 4.13 -14.02 6.65
C MET A 29 2.67 -14.46 6.75
N THR A 30 1.73 -13.59 6.41
CA THR A 30 0.30 -13.88 6.32
C THR A 30 -0.14 -13.96 4.86
N VAL A 31 -1.21 -14.71 4.60
CA VAL A 31 -1.84 -14.77 3.28
C VAL A 31 -3.25 -14.22 3.41
N PRO A 32 -3.52 -12.98 2.98
CA PRO A 32 -4.86 -12.41 3.05
C PRO A 32 -5.88 -13.25 2.28
N SER A 33 -7.11 -13.39 2.80
CA SER A 33 -8.10 -14.30 2.21
C SER A 33 -8.56 -13.88 0.81
N ASP A 34 -8.44 -12.60 0.47
CA ASP A 34 -8.77 -12.04 -0.85
C ASP A 34 -7.54 -11.86 -1.75
N ILE A 35 -6.36 -12.36 -1.35
CA ILE A 35 -5.09 -12.09 -2.02
C ILE A 35 -5.09 -12.52 -3.49
N GLU A 36 -5.82 -13.57 -3.87
CA GLU A 36 -5.91 -14.02 -5.26
C GLU A 36 -6.41 -12.89 -6.17
N THR A 37 -7.34 -12.05 -5.70
CA THR A 37 -7.83 -10.89 -6.46
C THR A 37 -6.70 -9.91 -6.79
N TRP A 38 -5.75 -9.75 -5.87
CA TRP A 38 -4.71 -8.72 -5.91
C TRP A 38 -3.38 -9.21 -6.47
N CYS A 39 -3.00 -10.45 -6.16
CA CYS A 39 -1.69 -11.03 -6.39
C CYS A 39 -1.75 -12.58 -6.34
N PRO A 40 -2.09 -13.25 -7.45
CA PRO A 40 -2.27 -14.71 -7.50
C PRO A 40 -1.04 -15.53 -7.10
N GLY A 41 0.16 -15.04 -7.42
CA GLY A 41 1.42 -15.70 -7.04
C GLY A 41 1.81 -15.51 -5.57
N TYR A 42 1.14 -14.65 -4.82
CA TYR A 42 1.52 -14.29 -3.44
C TYR A 42 1.74 -15.48 -2.49
N PRO A 43 0.90 -16.54 -2.48
CA PRO A 43 1.09 -17.67 -1.57
C PRO A 43 2.40 -18.43 -1.78
N GLU A 44 2.96 -18.41 -2.99
CA GLU A 44 4.20 -19.09 -3.37
C GLU A 44 5.39 -18.12 -3.54
N ALA A 45 5.11 -16.81 -3.51
CA ALA A 45 6.09 -15.75 -3.70
C ALA A 45 7.10 -15.72 -2.55
N SER A 46 8.35 -15.31 -2.87
CA SER A 46 9.37 -15.06 -1.85
C SER A 46 8.96 -13.90 -0.94
N VAL A 47 9.60 -13.76 0.22
CA VAL A 47 9.34 -12.63 1.12
C VAL A 47 9.57 -11.30 0.42
N GLU A 48 10.62 -11.19 -0.41
CA GLU A 48 10.94 -9.99 -1.18
C GLU A 48 9.83 -9.63 -2.18
N GLU A 49 9.27 -10.64 -2.86
CA GLU A 49 8.15 -10.46 -3.80
C GLU A 49 6.87 -10.05 -3.07
N ARG A 50 6.62 -10.63 -1.89
CA ARG A 50 5.51 -10.24 -1.01
C ARG A 50 5.66 -8.81 -0.51
N ARG A 51 6.88 -8.36 -0.18
CA ARG A 51 7.17 -6.96 0.15
C ARG A 51 6.92 -6.05 -1.06
N ALA A 52 7.35 -6.48 -2.25
CA ALA A 52 7.12 -5.75 -3.49
C ALA A 52 5.63 -5.58 -3.80
N PHE A 53 4.78 -6.56 -3.49
CA PHE A 53 3.33 -6.42 -3.59
C PHE A 53 2.78 -5.27 -2.73
N TRP A 54 3.15 -5.20 -1.46
CA TRP A 54 2.67 -4.15 -0.55
C TRP A 54 3.15 -2.75 -0.97
N SER A 55 4.38 -2.63 -1.47
CA SER A 55 4.85 -1.39 -2.10
C SER A 55 4.08 -1.08 -3.38
N GLY A 56 3.79 -2.10 -4.19
CA GLY A 56 3.00 -2.01 -5.41
C GLY A 56 1.59 -1.46 -5.18
N ILE A 57 0.85 -2.02 -4.23
CA ILE A 57 -0.52 -1.59 -3.95
C ILE A 57 -0.56 -0.16 -3.40
N LEU A 58 0.41 0.25 -2.57
CA LEU A 58 0.53 1.64 -2.12
C LEU A 58 0.84 2.60 -3.28
N SER A 59 1.64 2.15 -4.25
CA SER A 59 1.87 2.93 -5.48
C SER A 59 0.64 3.08 -6.35
N ALA A 60 -0.22 2.06 -6.38
CA ALA A 60 -1.51 2.12 -7.07
C ALA A 60 -2.51 3.01 -6.31
N LEU A 61 -2.49 2.98 -4.97
CA LEU A 61 -3.29 3.86 -4.13
C LEU A 61 -2.91 5.34 -4.31
N ALA A 62 -1.61 5.66 -4.33
CA ALA A 62 -1.12 7.03 -4.49
C ALA A 62 -1.63 7.71 -5.78
N LYS A 63 -1.86 6.94 -6.86
CA LYS A 63 -2.57 7.41 -8.06
C LYS A 63 -3.93 8.02 -7.71
N HIS A 64 -4.72 7.27 -6.95
CA HIS A 64 -6.13 7.57 -6.69
C HIS A 64 -6.35 8.58 -5.57
N GLU A 65 -5.36 8.73 -4.69
CA GLU A 65 -5.37 9.68 -3.58
C GLU A 65 -4.78 11.04 -3.96
N SER A 66 -3.62 11.06 -4.63
CA SER A 66 -2.86 12.29 -4.87
C SER A 66 -2.39 12.47 -6.31
N THR A 67 -2.64 11.51 -7.20
CA THR A 67 -1.97 11.44 -8.51
C THR A 67 -0.44 11.48 -8.36
N TRP A 68 0.07 10.75 -7.36
CA TRP A 68 1.50 10.69 -7.00
C TRP A 68 2.12 12.06 -6.65
N ASN A 69 1.32 12.99 -6.13
CA ASN A 69 1.82 14.29 -5.67
C ASN A 69 2.12 14.26 -4.16
N PRO A 70 3.39 14.27 -3.73
CA PRO A 70 3.74 14.24 -2.31
C PRO A 70 3.35 15.52 -1.57
N LEU A 71 3.11 16.63 -2.29
CA LEU A 71 2.69 17.90 -1.68
C LEU A 71 1.17 18.05 -1.58
N ALA A 72 0.41 17.06 -2.05
CA ALA A 72 -1.06 17.09 -2.08
C ALA A 72 -1.65 17.34 -0.69
N SER A 73 -2.71 18.14 -0.65
CA SER A 73 -3.43 18.51 0.57
C SER A 73 -4.93 18.49 0.29
N GLY A 74 -5.59 17.38 0.62
CA GLY A 74 -7.01 17.16 0.38
C GLY A 74 -7.90 17.67 1.50
N GLY A 75 -9.18 17.86 1.20
CA GLY A 75 -10.20 18.21 2.19
C GLY A 75 -9.95 19.52 2.95
N GLY A 76 -9.35 20.51 2.29
CA GLY A 76 -8.94 21.76 2.94
C GLY A 76 -7.70 21.61 3.83
N GLY A 77 -6.82 20.64 3.55
CA GLY A 77 -5.58 20.42 4.31
C GLY A 77 -5.71 19.39 5.44
N ARG A 78 -6.78 18.60 5.44
CA ARG A 78 -7.01 17.55 6.44
C ARG A 78 -6.22 16.27 6.16
N TRP A 79 -5.94 16.00 4.88
CA TRP A 79 -5.28 14.78 4.41
C TRP A 79 -4.08 15.14 3.54
N ILE A 80 -2.94 14.53 3.84
CA ILE A 80 -1.64 15.04 3.40
C ILE A 80 -0.86 13.97 2.64
N GLY A 81 -0.21 14.41 1.57
CA GLY A 81 0.80 13.65 0.84
C GLY A 81 0.25 12.53 -0.03
N LEU A 82 1.14 11.60 -0.38
CA LEU A 82 0.92 10.58 -1.41
C LEU A 82 -0.33 9.75 -1.18
N THR A 83 -0.56 9.35 0.08
CA THR A 83 -1.68 8.49 0.48
C THR A 83 -2.73 9.21 1.33
N GLN A 84 -2.69 10.55 1.36
CA GLN A 84 -3.74 11.38 1.98
C GLN A 84 -3.99 11.02 3.47
N ILE A 85 -2.92 10.92 4.25
CA ILE A 85 -2.99 10.62 5.69
C ILE A 85 -3.27 11.90 6.48
N ALA A 86 -4.16 11.82 7.47
CA ALA A 86 -4.39 12.92 8.41
C ALA A 86 -3.35 12.88 9.55
N PRO A 87 -2.82 14.03 10.01
CA PRO A 87 -1.91 14.11 11.15
C PRO A 87 -2.42 13.39 12.42
N GLY A 88 -3.74 13.45 12.68
CA GLY A 88 -4.36 12.75 13.80
C GLY A 88 -4.32 11.23 13.65
N THR A 89 -4.56 10.71 12.43
CA THR A 89 -4.44 9.28 12.12
C THR A 89 -3.00 8.81 12.30
N ALA A 90 -2.03 9.56 11.77
CA ALA A 90 -0.62 9.23 11.93
C ALA A 90 -0.22 9.08 13.41
N ARG A 91 -0.62 10.03 14.27
CA ARG A 91 -0.40 9.92 15.72
C ARG A 91 -1.08 8.71 16.35
N ALA A 92 -2.33 8.42 15.97
CA ALA A 92 -3.08 7.28 16.51
C ALA A 92 -2.49 5.92 16.09
N HIS A 93 -1.67 5.91 15.04
CA HIS A 93 -0.94 4.73 14.56
C HIS A 93 0.52 4.69 15.04
N GLY A 94 1.00 5.73 15.71
CA GLY A 94 2.37 5.79 16.22
C GLY A 94 3.43 6.14 15.18
N CYS A 95 3.02 6.69 14.02
CA CYS A 95 3.94 7.07 12.97
C CYS A 95 4.91 8.18 13.44
N ASP A 96 6.13 8.19 12.89
CA ASP A 96 7.08 9.29 13.09
C ASP A 96 6.59 10.61 12.45
N ALA A 97 6.05 10.52 11.22
CA ALA A 97 5.53 11.66 10.48
C ALA A 97 4.14 12.06 10.96
N THR A 98 4.06 12.97 11.93
CA THR A 98 2.80 13.35 12.59
C THR A 98 2.30 14.76 12.27
N SER A 99 3.01 15.52 11.45
CA SER A 99 2.67 16.90 11.07
C SER A 99 2.39 17.01 9.57
N THR A 100 1.69 18.07 9.16
CA THR A 100 1.47 18.35 7.73
C THR A 100 2.77 18.50 6.95
N GLY A 101 3.80 19.14 7.54
CA GLY A 101 5.10 19.26 6.88
C GLY A 101 5.79 17.90 6.72
N ALA A 102 5.81 17.09 7.78
CA ALA A 102 6.43 15.76 7.75
C ALA A 102 5.70 14.81 6.78
N LEU A 103 4.37 14.85 6.73
CA LEU A 103 3.57 14.02 5.83
C LEU A 103 3.66 14.43 4.35
N LYS A 104 4.26 15.57 4.04
CA LYS A 104 4.60 15.96 2.66
C LYS A 104 5.91 15.34 2.18
N ASP A 105 6.73 14.78 3.07
CA ASP A 105 7.83 13.90 2.66
C ASP A 105 7.24 12.57 2.17
N GLY A 106 7.48 12.23 0.91
CA GLY A 106 6.87 11.05 0.30
C GLY A 106 7.33 9.74 0.94
N GLY A 107 8.60 9.65 1.36
CA GLY A 107 9.13 8.48 2.04
C GLY A 107 8.47 8.29 3.41
N ALA A 108 8.41 9.34 4.21
CA ALA A 108 7.81 9.31 5.55
C ALA A 108 6.28 9.09 5.50
N ASN A 109 5.60 9.66 4.49
CA ASN A 109 4.19 9.39 4.22
C ASN A 109 3.95 7.89 3.93
N LEU A 110 4.80 7.28 3.10
CA LEU A 110 4.69 5.87 2.74
C LEU A 110 5.06 4.94 3.89
N THR A 111 6.08 5.27 4.70
CA THR A 111 6.38 4.53 5.94
C THR A 111 5.16 4.50 6.86
N CYS A 112 4.55 5.66 7.15
CA CYS A 112 3.32 5.72 7.95
C CYS A 112 2.15 4.96 7.30
N ALA A 113 2.03 5.01 5.97
CA ALA A 113 1.03 4.22 5.26
C ALA A 113 1.22 2.72 5.51
N VAL A 114 2.44 2.20 5.47
CA VAL A 114 2.71 0.78 5.73
C VAL A 114 2.33 0.39 7.16
N GLU A 115 2.62 1.21 8.17
CA GLU A 115 2.21 0.94 9.56
C GLU A 115 0.68 0.85 9.70
N ILE A 116 -0.05 1.73 9.02
CA ILE A 116 -1.51 1.68 8.95
C ILE A 116 -1.97 0.39 8.25
N VAL A 117 -1.38 0.05 7.09
CA VAL A 117 -1.70 -1.19 6.35
C VAL A 117 -1.48 -2.42 7.22
N ALA A 118 -0.32 -2.54 7.88
CA ALA A 118 0.03 -3.66 8.75
C ALA A 118 -1.02 -3.88 9.85
N LYS A 119 -1.43 -2.80 10.52
CA LYS A 119 -2.47 -2.87 11.55
C LYS A 119 -3.82 -3.32 11.00
N GLN A 120 -4.26 -2.79 9.86
CA GLN A 120 -5.58 -3.11 9.31
C GLN A 120 -5.65 -4.49 8.67
N VAL A 121 -4.62 -4.88 7.91
CA VAL A 121 -4.55 -6.20 7.29
C VAL A 121 -4.42 -7.27 8.36
N SER A 122 -3.60 -7.05 9.39
CA SER A 122 -3.53 -7.99 10.54
C SER A 122 -4.88 -8.14 11.23
N ARG A 123 -5.64 -7.05 11.39
CA ARG A 123 -6.97 -7.09 12.00
C ARG A 123 -7.99 -7.89 11.18
N ASP A 124 -8.00 -7.71 9.86
CA ASP A 124 -9.07 -8.24 9.02
C ASP A 124 -8.70 -9.48 8.22
N GLN A 125 -7.42 -9.82 8.14
CA GLN A 125 -6.87 -10.88 7.30
C GLN A 125 -7.26 -10.73 5.81
N MET A 126 -7.41 -9.49 5.35
CA MET A 126 -7.80 -9.13 3.98
C MET A 126 -7.02 -7.90 3.51
N VAL A 127 -6.76 -7.82 2.20
CA VAL A 127 -6.26 -6.61 1.55
C VAL A 127 -7.34 -5.53 1.55
N ALA A 128 -8.54 -5.84 1.05
CA ALA A 128 -9.65 -4.87 1.08
C ALA A 128 -11.06 -5.47 1.19
N GLY A 129 -11.25 -6.76 0.90
CA GLY A 129 -12.56 -7.40 0.83
C GLY A 129 -13.53 -6.65 -0.10
N ASN A 130 -14.73 -6.34 0.39
CA ASN A 130 -15.71 -5.50 -0.34
C ASN A 130 -15.38 -4.00 -0.34
N GLY A 131 -14.19 -3.60 0.12
CA GLY A 131 -13.75 -2.22 0.27
C GLY A 131 -13.94 -1.64 1.67
N ARG A 132 -14.46 -2.40 2.63
CA ARG A 132 -14.64 -1.96 4.04
C ARG A 132 -13.64 -2.59 5.02
N PHE A 133 -12.79 -3.50 4.53
CA PHE A 133 -11.77 -4.22 5.29
C PHE A 133 -10.37 -3.82 4.82
N GLY A 134 -9.33 -4.22 5.55
CA GLY A 134 -7.93 -3.92 5.27
C GLY A 134 -7.73 -2.44 4.96
N LEU A 135 -7.15 -2.16 3.79
CA LEU A 135 -6.89 -0.81 3.31
C LEU A 135 -8.17 0.04 3.15
N GLY A 136 -9.34 -0.58 2.95
CA GLY A 136 -10.62 0.10 2.85
C GLY A 136 -11.11 0.76 4.15
N ARG A 137 -10.42 0.54 5.27
CA ARG A 137 -10.75 1.18 6.55
C ARG A 137 -10.24 2.62 6.63
N ASP A 138 -9.11 2.91 6.01
CA ASP A 138 -8.49 4.23 6.03
C ASP A 138 -8.60 4.94 4.68
N TRP A 139 -8.58 4.19 3.57
CA TRP A 139 -8.50 4.77 2.24
C TRP A 139 -9.80 4.60 1.44
N ALA A 140 -10.45 5.74 1.16
CA ALA A 140 -11.70 5.80 0.42
C ALA A 140 -11.65 5.21 -1.01
N PRO A 141 -10.52 5.27 -1.76
CA PRO A 141 -10.41 4.62 -3.07
C PRO A 141 -10.77 3.13 -3.05
N PHE A 142 -10.48 2.39 -1.98
CA PHE A 142 -10.86 0.98 -1.88
C PHE A 142 -12.37 0.76 -1.70
N ARG A 143 -13.11 1.76 -1.21
CA ARG A 143 -14.59 1.72 -1.09
C ARG A 143 -15.28 1.93 -2.44
N ASN A 144 -14.60 2.55 -3.40
CA ASN A 144 -15.09 2.69 -4.76
C ASN A 144 -14.74 1.44 -5.59
N ALA A 145 -15.75 0.74 -6.10
CA ALA A 145 -15.55 -0.52 -6.82
C ALA A 145 -14.65 -0.37 -8.05
N ASN A 146 -14.79 0.70 -8.83
CA ASN A 146 -14.01 0.95 -10.04
C ASN A 146 -12.54 1.24 -9.71
N LYS A 147 -12.27 2.08 -8.71
CA LYS A 147 -10.90 2.37 -8.27
C LYS A 147 -10.23 1.13 -7.68
N ARG A 148 -10.97 0.37 -6.85
CA ARG A 148 -10.49 -0.91 -6.30
C ARG A 148 -10.14 -1.91 -7.42
N ALA A 149 -10.98 -2.01 -8.44
CA ALA A 149 -10.73 -2.85 -9.61
C ALA A 149 -9.50 -2.38 -10.42
N ASP A 150 -9.30 -1.07 -10.65
CA ASP A 150 -8.09 -0.55 -11.32
C ASP A 150 -6.82 -0.87 -10.52
N MET A 151 -6.85 -0.75 -9.18
CA MET A 151 -5.70 -1.09 -8.35
C MET A 151 -5.40 -2.60 -8.40
N ALA A 152 -6.41 -3.45 -8.25
CA ALA A 152 -6.25 -4.90 -8.31
C ALA A 152 -5.77 -5.38 -9.69
N ALA A 153 -6.35 -4.84 -10.76
CA ALA A 153 -5.95 -5.16 -12.13
C ALA A 153 -4.48 -4.78 -12.38
N TRP A 154 -4.04 -3.64 -11.84
CA TRP A 154 -2.65 -3.22 -11.96
C TRP A 154 -1.71 -4.10 -11.14
N THR A 155 -2.01 -4.42 -9.87
CA THR A 155 -1.11 -5.25 -9.04
C THR A 155 -1.03 -6.70 -9.53
N ARG A 156 -2.15 -7.27 -9.99
CA ARG A 156 -2.25 -8.68 -10.39
C ARG A 156 -1.33 -9.02 -11.58
N VAL A 157 -1.04 -8.07 -12.45
CA VAL A 157 -0.19 -8.28 -13.65
C VAL A 157 1.29 -8.03 -13.40
N GLN A 158 1.69 -7.67 -12.17
CA GLN A 158 3.09 -7.40 -11.87
C GLN A 158 3.92 -8.70 -11.80
N PRO A 159 5.23 -8.67 -12.15
CA PRO A 159 6.07 -9.87 -12.15
C PRO A 159 6.11 -10.63 -10.81
N TYR A 160 6.10 -9.89 -9.69
CA TYR A 160 6.06 -10.44 -8.32
C TYR A 160 4.68 -11.01 -7.91
N CYS A 161 3.66 -10.87 -8.77
CA CYS A 161 2.32 -11.41 -8.56
C CYS A 161 1.96 -12.53 -9.53
N GLN A 162 2.86 -12.90 -10.44
CA GLN A 162 2.65 -14.04 -11.31
C GLN A 162 2.94 -15.33 -10.56
N GLN A 163 2.07 -16.32 -10.73
CA GLN A 163 2.35 -17.68 -10.28
C GLN A 163 3.66 -18.12 -10.94
N LYS A 164 4.58 -18.65 -10.13
CA LYS A 164 5.81 -19.22 -10.66
C LYS A 164 5.38 -20.49 -11.36
N GLY A 165 5.36 -20.46 -12.69
CA GLY A 165 4.85 -21.54 -13.51
C GLY A 165 5.38 -22.86 -12.98
N GLY A 166 4.49 -23.67 -12.39
CA GLY A 166 4.82 -25.03 -12.03
C GLY A 166 5.39 -25.67 -13.28
N LEU A 167 6.58 -26.24 -13.16
CA LEU A 167 6.98 -27.32 -14.06
C LEU A 167 5.79 -28.27 -14.09
N ARG A 168 5.04 -28.24 -15.19
CA ARG A 168 4.13 -29.32 -15.54
C ARG A 168 5.08 -30.51 -15.74
N GLY A 169 5.18 -31.35 -14.72
CA GLY A 169 5.73 -32.70 -14.84
C GLY A 169 4.92 -33.54 -15.81
#